data_AF-A0A023C1B0-F1
#
_entry.id   AF-A0A023C1B0-F1
#
_cell.length_a   1.000
_cell.length_b   1.000
_cell.length_c   1.000
_cell.angle_alpha   90.00
_cell.angle_beta   90.00
_cell.angle_gamma   90.00
#
_symmetry.space_group_name_H-M   'P 1'
#
loop_
_entity.id
_entity.type
_entity.pdbx_description
1 polymer ?
#
loop_
_entity_poly.entity_id
_entity_poly.type
_entity_poly.pdbx_seq_one_letter_code
_entity_poly.pdbx_strand_id
1 'polypeptide(L)' 'MIYRKVKKIISILLVIIGAIALISEISSITKNYYIQSIGVVFLMLGVFLINTNVKSKTKIDPDPYLEEEE' A
#
# COMPACT_ATOMS: atom_id res chain seq x y z
N MET A 1 -12.72 -7.11 -10.91
CA MET A 1 -12.93 -5.64 -10.92
C MET A 1 -13.10 -5.03 -9.52
N ILE A 2 -13.92 -5.64 -8.65
CA ILE A 2 -14.18 -5.16 -7.27
C ILE A 2 -12.90 -5.13 -6.42
N TYR A 3 -12.05 -6.16 -6.48
CA TYR A 3 -10.81 -6.22 -5.69
C TYR A 3 -9.87 -5.02 -5.91
N ARG A 4 -9.78 -4.51 -7.15
CA ARG A 4 -8.94 -3.33 -7.46
C ARG A 4 -9.51 -2.06 -6.85
N LYS A 5 -10.83 -1.90 -6.88
CA LYS A 5 -11.52 -0.76 -6.28
C LYS A 5 -11.36 -0.78 -4.76
N VAL A 6 -11.57 -1.94 -4.14
CA VAL A 6 -11.42 -2.14 -2.68
C VAL A 6 -9.98 -1.90 -2.24
N LYS A 7 -8.99 -2.47 -2.94
CA LYS A 7 -7.57 -2.23 -2.64
C LYS A 7 -7.25 -0.73 -2.66
N LYS A 8 -7.70 -0.01 -3.71
CA LYS A 8 -7.48 1.44 -3.82
C LYS A 8 -8.11 2.24 -2.67
N ILE A 9 -9.32 1.88 -2.25
CA ILE A 9 -10.00 2.51 -1.11
C ILE A 9 -9.22 2.27 0.19
N ILE A 10 -8.79 1.02 0.44
CA ILE A 10 -8.00 0.67 1.63
C ILE A 10 -6.67 1.43 1.64
N SER A 11 -5.98 1.53 0.50
CA SER A 11 -4.72 2.28 0.43
C SER A 11 -4.92 3.76 0.77
N ILE A 12 -5.99 4.38 0.26
CA ILE A 12 -6.29 5.79 0.54
C ILE A 12 -6.65 5.97 2.02
N LEU A 13 -7.42 5.05 2.61
CA LEU A 13 -7.75 5.08 4.04
C LEU A 13 -6.49 5.01 4.90
N LEU A 14 -5.54 4.12 4.59
CA LEU A 14 -4.27 4.02 5.29
C LEU A 14 -3.48 5.33 5.25
N VAL A 15 -3.44 5.99 4.09
CA VAL A 15 -2.77 7.29 3.94
C VAL A 15 -3.46 8.36 4.80
N ILE A 16 -4.80 8.43 4.77
CA ILE A 16 -5.56 9.41 5.55
C ILE A 16 -5.33 9.21 7.05
N ILE A 17 -5.42 7.97 7.55
CA ILE A 17 -5.23 7.65 8.97
C ILE A 17 -3.79 7.98 9.40
N GLY A 18 -2.80 7.59 8.61
CA GLY A 18 -1.40 7.90 8.91
C GLY A 18 -1.12 9.41 8.94
N ALA A 19 -1.70 10.18 8.01
CA ALA A 19 -1.60 11.63 8.00
C ALA A 19 -2.26 12.27 9.24
N ILE A 20 -3.46 11.83 9.62
CA ILE A 20 -4.15 12.32 10.82
C ILE A 20 -3.33 12.02 12.09
N ALA A 21 -2.78 10.81 12.21
CA ALA A 21 -1.93 10.45 13.35
C ALA A 21 -0.70 11.38 13.47
N LEU A 22 -0.03 11.69 12.35
CA LEU A 22 1.09 12.63 12.36
C LEU A 22 0.66 14.07 12.69
N ILE A 23 -0.43 14.57 12.09
CA ILE A 23 -0.93 15.92 12.34
C ILE A 23 -1.35 16.09 13.81
N SER A 24 -2.06 15.10 14.35
CA SER A 24 -2.45 15.08 15.77
C SER A 24 -1.23 15.14 16.68
N GLU A 25 -0.17 14.43 16.32
CA GLU A 25 1.06 14.38 17.10
C GLU A 25 1.87 15.67 17.01
N ILE A 26 1.91 16.32 15.84
CA ILE A 26 2.52 17.64 15.67
C ILE A 26 1.78 18.68 16.52
N SER A 27 0.46 18.63 16.57
CA SER A 27 -0.39 19.53 17.35
C SER A 27 -0.33 19.29 18.86
N SER A 28 0.06 18.08 19.30
CA SER A 28 0.14 17.73 20.71
C SER A 28 1.30 18.44 21.43
N ILE A 29 1.03 18.91 22.65
CA ILE A 29 2.03 19.49 23.57
C ILE A 29 2.91 18.39 24.16
N THR A 30 2.32 17.24 24.47
CA THR A 30 3.03 16.05 24.94
C THR A 30 3.32 15.14 23.76
N LYS A 31 4.62 14.98 23.46
CA LYS A 31 5.03 14.15 22.33
C LYS A 31 4.94 12.66 22.64
N ASN A 32 4.18 11.93 21.83
CA ASN A 32 4.09 10.49 21.82
C ASN A 32 4.68 9.95 20.51
N TYR A 33 5.97 9.62 20.58
CA TYR A 33 6.72 9.06 19.44
C TYR A 33 6.19 7.71 18.94
N TYR A 34 5.45 6.96 19.76
CA TYR A 34 4.80 5.73 19.32
C TYR A 34 3.67 6.02 18.33
N ILE A 35 2.84 7.02 18.62
CA ILE A 35 1.77 7.46 17.71
C ILE A 35 2.38 8.02 16.42
N GLN A 36 3.46 8.79 16.54
CA GLN A 36 4.21 9.29 15.38
C GLN A 36 4.71 8.13 14.50
N SER A 37 5.34 7.12 15.10
CA SER A 37 5.91 5.97 14.39
C SER A 37 4.83 5.16 13.69
N ILE A 38 3.70 4.91 14.37
CA ILE A 38 2.54 4.22 13.78
C ILE A 38 2.00 5.01 12.59
N GLY A 39 1.91 6.35 12.70
CA GLY A 39 1.50 7.22 11.61
C GLY A 39 2.40 7.09 10.38
N VAL A 40 3.72 7.05 10.57
CA VAL A 40 4.69 6.83 9.47
C VAL A 40 4.51 5.45 8.82
N VAL A 41 4.35 4.39 9.63
CA VAL A 41 4.14 3.03 9.11
C VAL A 41 2.87 2.94 8.26
N PHE A 42 1.76 3.54 8.71
CA PHE A 42 0.52 3.58 7.93
C PHE A 42 0.66 4.36 6.62
N LEU A 43 1.38 5.48 6.63
CA LEU A 43 1.68 6.22 5.40
C LEU A 43 2.50 5.38 4.42
N MET A 44 3.58 4.74 4.89
CA MET A 44 4.42 3.90 4.03
C MET A 44 3.64 2.72 3.44
N LEU A 45 2.82 2.04 4.25
CA LEU A 45 1.97 0.94 3.77
C LEU A 45 0.93 1.41 2.77
N GLY A 46 0.27 2.55 3.03
CA GLY A 46 -0.70 3.14 2.11
C GLY A 46 -0.09 3.49 0.76
N VAL A 47 1.06 4.17 0.77
CA VAL A 47 1.82 4.53 -0.45
C VAL A 47 2.31 3.28 -1.18
N PHE A 48 2.85 2.30 -0.46
CA PHE A 48 3.26 1.02 -1.03
C PHE A 48 2.08 0.29 -1.71
N LEU A 49 0.90 0.26 -1.09
CA LEU A 49 -0.29 -0.37 -1.67
C LEU A 49 -0.82 0.38 -2.90
N ILE A 50 -0.63 1.70 -2.99
CA ILE A 50 -0.90 2.49 -4.20
C ILE A 50 0.10 2.10 -5.30
N ASN A 51 1.39 2.06 -4.97
CA ASN A 51 2.49 1.83 -5.92
C ASN A 51 2.60 0.38 -6.38
N THR A 52 2.11 -0.60 -5.62
CA THR A 52 2.06 -2.02 -6.03
C THR A 52 1.06 -2.30 -7.17
N ASN A 53 0.34 -1.30 -7.68
CA ASN A 53 -0.40 -1.44 -8.94
C ASN A 53 0.47 -1.26 -10.19
N VAL A 54 1.78 -1.02 -10.05
CA VAL A 54 2.71 -1.12 -11.18
C VAL A 54 2.63 -2.55 -11.69
N LYS A 55 2.00 -2.71 -12.87
CA LYS A 55 1.80 -3.99 -13.54
C LYS A 55 3.11 -4.78 -13.47
N SER A 56 3.05 -5.99 -12.91
CA SER A 56 4.08 -6.97 -13.23
C SER A 56 4.18 -7.02 -14.75
N LYS A 57 5.34 -6.63 -15.30
CA LYS A 57 5.67 -6.86 -16.71
C LYS A 57 6.01 -8.33 -16.96
N THR A 58 5.53 -9.27 -16.15
CA THR A 58 5.49 -10.66 -16.57
C THR A 58 4.41 -10.78 -17.65
N LYS A 59 4.79 -10.40 -18.88
CA LYS A 59 4.36 -11.14 -20.05
C LYS A 59 4.91 -12.54 -19.80
N ILE A 60 4.09 -13.40 -19.22
CA ILE A 60 4.23 -14.82 -19.50
C ILE A 60 3.80 -14.86 -20.96
N ASP A 61 4.78 -14.72 -21.86
CA ASP A 61 4.60 -15.30 -23.19
C ASP A 61 4.29 -16.77 -22.89
N PRO A 62 3.12 -17.28 -23.25
CA PRO A 62 2.88 -18.71 -23.16
C PRO A 62 3.89 -19.33 -24.11
N ASP A 63 5.00 -19.82 -23.57
CA ASP A 63 6.00 -20.54 -24.32
C ASP A 63 5.29 -21.74 -24.99
N PRO A 64 5.13 -21.75 -26.33
CA PRO A 64 4.37 -22.79 -27.01
C PRO A 64 5.05 -24.17 -26.96
N TYR A 65 6.23 -24.27 -26.34
CA TYR A 65 7.07 -25.46 -26.36
C TYR A 65 7.08 -26.25 -25.03
N LEU A 66 6.17 -25.95 -24.09
CA LEU A 66 6.02 -26.74 -22.84
C LEU A 66 4.85 -27.72 -22.85
N GLU A 67 4.14 -27.87 -23.97
CA GLU A 67 3.28 -29.02 -24.24
C GLU A 67 3.99 -29.93 -25.24
N GLU A 68 4.80 -30.85 -24.73
CA GLU A 68 5.15 -32.18 -25.27
C GLU A 68 6.55 -32.56 -24.77
N GLU A 69 6.60 -33.40 -23.74
CA GLU A 69 7.37 -34.65 -23.72
C GLU A 69 7.04 -35.43 -22.42
N GLU A 70 6.30 -36.53 -22.63
CA GLU A 70 6.05 -37.75 -21.84
C GLU A 70 5.90 -37.71 -20.30
#